data_AF-A0A0F9DVD6-F1
#
_entry.id   AF-A0A0F9DVD6-F1
#
_cell.length_a   1.000
_cell.length_b   1.000
_cell.length_c   1.000
_cell.angle_alpha   90.00
_cell.angle_beta   90.00
_cell.angle_gamma   90.00
#
_symmetry.space_group_name_H-M   'P 1'
#
loop_
_entity.id
_entity.type
_entity.pdbx_description
1 polymer ?
#
loop_
_entity_poly.entity_id
_entity_poly.type
_entity_poly.pdbx_seq_one_letter_code
_entity_poly.pdbx_strand_id
1 'polypeptide(L)'
;MEHEAARELMVKRQLAGRDIKDPRVLEAMRAVPRHLFVPEAFRDRAYDDMAMGIGQGQTISQPYMVAKMTEMLELTGSERVLEVGTGSGYQSAVLAALSREVFSIERIEALAGQA
;
A
#
# COMPACT_ATOMS: atom_id res chain seq x y z
N MET A 1 4.85 -14.44 -11.81
CA MET A 1 6.32 -14.38 -11.86
C MET A 1 6.82 -12.95 -12.12
N GLU A 2 6.33 -12.23 -13.12
CA GLU A 2 6.79 -10.86 -13.42
C GLU A 2 6.49 -9.84 -12.30
N HIS A 3 5.24 -9.78 -11.81
CA HIS A 3 4.86 -8.89 -10.71
C HIS A 3 5.59 -9.17 -9.39
N GLU A 4 6.00 -10.42 -9.15
CA GLU A 4 6.71 -10.79 -7.93
C GLU A 4 8.14 -10.27 -7.98
N ALA A 5 8.83 -10.44 -9.11
CA ALA A 5 10.16 -9.86 -9.33
C ALA A 5 10.13 -8.32 -9.29
N ALA A 6 9.13 -7.69 -9.90
CA ALA A 6 8.95 -6.23 -9.87
C ALA A 6 8.70 -5.71 -8.43
N ARG A 7 7.87 -6.41 -7.65
CA ARG A 7 7.63 -6.10 -6.24
C ARG A 7 8.90 -6.21 -5.40
N GLU A 8 9.66 -7.29 -5.55
CA GLU A 8 10.93 -7.45 -4.85
C GLU A 8 11.94 -6.36 -5.22
N LEU A 9 11.97 -5.97 -6.49
CA LEU A 9 12.84 -4.88 -6.94
C LEU A 9 12.42 -3.54 -6.33
N MET A 10 11.12 -3.25 -6.28
CA MET A 10 10.56 -2.07 -5.62
C MET A 10 10.96 -2.04 -4.14
N VAL A 11 10.75 -3.12 -3.40
CA VAL A 11 11.11 -3.19 -1.97
C VAL A 11 12.62 -3.00 -1.77
N LYS A 12 13.46 -3.67 -2.56
CA LYS A 12 14.92 -3.57 -2.41
C LYS A 12 15.47 -2.20 -2.78
N ARG A 13 15.03 -1.61 -3.90
CA ARG A 13 15.65 -0.39 -4.45
C ARG A 13 14.93 0.89 -4.02
N GLN A 14 13.60 0.88 -4.07
CA GLN A 14 12.78 2.07 -3.86
C GLN A 14 12.40 2.27 -2.40
N LEU A 15 12.46 1.23 -1.56
CA LEU A 15 12.16 1.34 -0.12
C LEU A 15 13.42 1.16 0.74
N ALA A 16 13.95 -0.06 0.80
CA ALA A 16 15.10 -0.40 1.64
C ALA A 16 16.40 0.30 1.20
N GLY A 17 16.56 0.51 -0.11
CA GLY A 17 17.67 1.27 -0.69
C GLY A 17 17.64 2.77 -0.39
N ARG A 18 16.54 3.27 0.18
CA ARG A 18 16.40 4.65 0.65
C ARG A 18 16.51 4.69 2.16
N ASP A 19 15.39 4.88 2.86
CA ASP A 19 15.37 5.14 4.30
C ASP A 19 14.32 4.32 5.07
N ILE A 20 13.63 3.38 4.42
CA ILE A 20 12.73 2.44 5.10
C ILE A 20 13.55 1.30 5.69
N LYS A 21 13.58 1.22 7.02
CA LYS A 21 14.46 0.36 7.81
C LYS A 21 13.71 -0.71 8.59
N ASP A 22 12.43 -0.52 8.91
CA ASP A 22 11.67 -1.53 9.65
C ASP A 22 11.48 -2.80 8.76
N PRO A 23 12.09 -3.95 9.13
CA PRO A 23 11.97 -5.17 8.34
C PRO A 23 10.53 -5.68 8.24
N ARG A 24 9.67 -5.37 9.22
CA ARG A 24 8.25 -5.76 9.20
C ARG A 24 7.48 -4.97 8.17
N VAL A 25 7.77 -3.67 8.02
CA VAL A 25 7.18 -2.83 6.96
C VAL A 25 7.64 -3.32 5.59
N LEU A 26 8.94 -3.59 5.42
CA LEU A 26 9.45 -4.14 4.17
C LEU A 26 8.78 -5.48 3.81
N GLU A 27 8.52 -6.32 4.80
CA GLU A 27 7.84 -7.59 4.60
C GLU A 27 6.36 -7.42 4.26
N ALA A 28 5.64 -6.51 4.91
CA ALA A 28 4.27 -6.18 4.53
C ALA A 28 4.19 -5.68 3.08
N MET A 29 5.15 -4.87 2.64
CA MET A 29 5.24 -4.38 1.26
C MET A 29 5.57 -5.50 0.25
N ARG A 30 6.26 -6.58 0.66
CA ARG A 30 6.44 -7.80 -0.16
C ARG A 30 5.18 -8.66 -0.20
N ALA A 31 4.48 -8.78 0.93
CA ALA A 31 3.32 -9.65 1.04
C ALA A 31 2.12 -9.10 0.24
N VAL A 32 1.85 -7.79 0.32
CA VAL A 32 0.66 -7.20 -0.28
C VAL A 32 0.83 -6.98 -1.80
N PRO A 33 0.04 -7.66 -2.65
CA PRO A 33 0.18 -7.58 -4.11
C PRO A 33 -0.45 -6.29 -4.67
N ARG A 34 0.32 -5.19 -4.69
CA ARG A 34 -0.14 -3.86 -5.13
C ARG A 34 -0.89 -3.85 -6.48
N HIS A 35 -0.50 -4.69 -7.43
CA HIS A 35 -1.15 -4.81 -8.74
C HIS A 35 -2.62 -5.25 -8.70
N LEU A 36 -3.10 -5.81 -7.59
CA LEU A 36 -4.53 -6.11 -7.39
C LEU A 36 -5.35 -4.87 -7.00
N PHE A 37 -4.68 -3.79 -6.58
CA PHE A 37 -5.29 -2.55 -6.08
C PHE A 37 -5.17 -1.39 -7.08
N VAL A 38 -4.80 -1.69 -8.33
CA VAL A 38 -4.70 -0.72 -9.42
C VAL A 38 -5.59 -1.16 -10.59
N PRO A 39 -6.13 -0.22 -11.39
CA PRO A 39 -6.82 -0.56 -12.62
C PRO A 39 -5.95 -1.41 -13.55
N GLU A 40 -6.59 -2.25 -14.36
CA GLU A 40 -5.91 -3.18 -15.27
C GLU A 40 -4.86 -2.50 -16.17
N ALA A 41 -5.19 -1.31 -16.69
CA ALA A 41 -4.31 -0.50 -17.53
C ALA A 41 -2.99 -0.08 -16.86
N PHE A 42 -2.88 -0.18 -15.54
CA PHE A 42 -1.69 0.20 -14.78
C PHE A 42 -0.94 -0.99 -14.15
N ARG A 43 -1.41 -2.23 -14.32
CA ARG A 43 -0.84 -3.41 -13.64
C ARG A 43 0.64 -3.62 -13.95
N ASP A 44 1.06 -3.42 -15.20
CA ASP A 44 2.46 -3.57 -15.62
C ASP A 44 3.40 -2.58 -14.92
N ARG A 45 2.85 -1.44 -14.49
CA ARG A 45 3.57 -0.36 -13.82
C ARG A 45 3.31 -0.31 -12.32
N ALA A 46 2.54 -1.24 -11.76
CA ALA A 46 2.01 -1.15 -10.40
C ALA A 46 3.07 -0.92 -9.31
N TYR A 47 4.33 -1.28 -9.58
CA TYR A 47 5.47 -1.17 -8.65
C TYR A 47 6.48 -0.05 -9.02
N ASP A 48 6.11 0.83 -9.94
CA ASP A 48 6.80 2.12 -10.12
C ASP A 48 6.57 2.99 -8.88
N ASP A 49 7.58 3.78 -8.47
CA ASP A 49 7.45 4.72 -7.35
C ASP A 49 6.61 5.95 -7.74
N MET A 50 5.34 5.75 -8.06
CA MET A 50 4.44 6.81 -8.50
C MET A 50 2.99 6.56 -8.09
N ALA A 51 2.24 7.64 -7.97
CA ALA A 51 0.80 7.58 -7.79
C ALA A 51 0.11 7.21 -9.10
N MET A 52 -1.01 6.50 -9.02
CA MET A 52 -1.78 6.04 -10.19
C MET A 52 -3.26 6.33 -10.00
N GLY A 53 -3.95 6.74 -11.06
CA GLY A 53 -5.39 6.99 -11.00
C GLY A 53 -6.16 5.70 -10.72
N ILE A 54 -7.12 5.77 -9.78
CA ILE A 54 -8.01 4.64 -9.40
C ILE A 54 -9.49 4.94 -9.71
N GLY A 55 -9.75 6.01 -10.48
CA GLY A 55 -11.10 6.49 -10.75
C GLY A 55 -11.58 7.54 -9.74
N GLN A 56 -12.72 8.17 -10.03
CA GLN A 56 -13.34 9.19 -9.15
C GLN A 56 -12.41 10.36 -8.76
N GLY A 57 -11.44 10.68 -9.62
CA GLY A 57 -10.43 11.70 -9.35
C GLY A 57 -9.43 11.34 -8.24
N GLN A 58 -9.42 10.10 -7.75
CA GLN A 58 -8.53 9.64 -6.70
C GLN A 58 -7.31 8.89 -7.27
N THR A 59 -6.28 8.77 -6.44
CA THR A 59 -5.06 8.03 -6.76
C THR A 59 -4.67 7.06 -5.66
N ILE A 60 -4.15 5.90 -6.04
CA ILE A 60 -3.36 5.07 -5.13
C ILE A 60 -2.00 5.75 -4.92
N SER A 61 -1.59 5.94 -3.66
CA SER A 61 -0.33 6.57 -3.28
C SER A 61 0.87 5.78 -3.78
N GLN A 62 1.97 6.47 -4.11
CA GLN A 62 3.26 5.85 -4.46
C GLN A 62 3.75 4.85 -3.37
N PRO A 63 4.34 3.70 -3.74
CA PRO A 63 4.86 2.70 -2.79
C PRO A 63 5.73 3.28 -1.68
N TYR A 64 6.62 4.24 -2.00
CA TYR A 64 7.46 4.87 -0.99
C TYR A 64 6.65 5.58 0.10
N MET A 65 5.60 6.31 -0.28
CA MET A 65 4.79 7.05 0.68
C MET A 65 4.01 6.10 1.59
N VAL A 66 3.47 5.01 1.03
CA VAL A 66 2.80 3.96 1.81
C VAL A 66 3.74 3.37 2.86
N ALA A 67 4.95 2.99 2.44
CA ALA A 67 5.94 2.43 3.36
C ALA A 67 6.38 3.46 4.41
N LYS A 68 6.61 4.71 4.02
CA LYS A 68 7.08 5.76 4.94
C LYS A 68 6.03 6.10 6.00
N MET A 69 4.79 6.30 5.59
CA MET A 69 3.69 6.55 6.53
C MET A 69 3.52 5.38 7.50
N THR A 70 3.59 4.15 6.98
CA THR A 70 3.44 2.93 7.79
C THR A 70 4.58 2.78 8.81
N GLU A 71 5.83 3.05 8.42
CA GLU A 71 6.98 3.01 9.32
C GLU A 71 6.86 4.04 10.45
N MET A 72 6.39 5.24 10.15
CA MET A 72 6.21 6.31 11.14
C MET A 72 5.11 6.03 12.18
N LEU A 73 4.22 5.08 11.92
CA LEU A 73 3.21 4.65 12.90
C LEU A 73 3.79 3.73 13.98
N GLU A 74 4.99 3.19 13.78
CA GLU A 74 5.69 2.33 14.75
C GLU A 74 4.83 1.15 15.29
N LEU A 75 3.97 0.60 14.43
CA LEU A 75 3.00 -0.43 14.81
C LEU A 75 3.69 -1.65 15.43
N THR A 76 3.09 -2.20 16.49
CA THR A 76 3.59 -3.39 17.21
C THR A 76 2.78 -4.64 16.90
N GLY A 77 1.61 -4.52 16.27
CA GLY A 77 0.69 -5.61 15.97
C GLY A 77 -0.50 -5.71 16.91
N SER A 78 -0.57 -4.85 17.93
CA SER A 78 -1.66 -4.84 18.92
C SER A 78 -2.67 -3.71 18.71
N GLU A 79 -2.33 -2.76 17.84
CA GLU A 79 -3.05 -1.52 17.63
C GLU A 79 -4.36 -1.73 16.87
N ARG A 80 -5.33 -0.87 17.17
CA ARG A 80 -6.52 -0.65 16.35
C ARG A 80 -6.30 0.65 15.58
N VAL A 81 -6.16 0.55 14.27
CA VAL A 81 -5.79 1.67 13.39
C VAL A 81 -7.05 2.26 12.75
N LEU A 82 -7.14 3.59 12.69
CA LEU A 82 -8.12 4.29 11.86
C LEU A 82 -7.40 4.90 10.65
N GLU A 83 -7.81 4.48 9.46
CA GLU A 83 -7.41 5.08 8.20
C GLU A 83 -8.54 5.98 7.67
N VAL A 84 -8.18 7.17 7.21
CA VAL A 84 -9.11 8.11 6.57
C VAL A 84 -8.73 8.24 5.11
N GLY A 85 -9.62 7.77 4.22
CA GLY A 85 -9.41 7.69 2.78
C GLY A 85 -8.98 6.29 2.35
N THR A 86 -9.92 5.33 2.34
CA THR A 86 -9.66 3.94 1.90
C THR A 86 -9.12 3.89 0.47
N GLY A 87 -9.67 4.71 -0.45
CA GLY A 87 -9.24 4.75 -1.84
C GLY A 87 -9.33 3.37 -2.49
N SER A 88 -8.18 2.80 -2.88
CA SER A 88 -8.14 1.44 -3.45
C SER A 88 -8.07 0.32 -2.42
N GLY A 89 -7.86 0.62 -1.13
CA GLY A 89 -7.68 -0.38 -0.07
C GLY A 89 -6.22 -0.85 0.11
N TYR A 90 -5.27 -0.40 -0.72
CA TYR A 90 -3.89 -0.88 -0.66
C TYR A 90 -3.18 -0.55 0.66
N GLN A 91 -3.31 0.69 1.14
CA GLN A 91 -2.72 1.12 2.41
C GLN A 91 -3.40 0.37 3.58
N SER A 92 -4.73 0.19 3.53
CA SER A 92 -5.48 -0.61 4.50
C SER A 92 -4.94 -2.04 4.62
N ALA A 93 -4.66 -2.69 3.48
CA ALA A 93 -4.10 -4.04 3.45
C ALA A 93 -2.68 -4.10 4.03
N VAL A 94 -1.85 -3.09 3.77
CA VAL A 94 -0.50 -2.98 4.36
C VAL A 94 -0.58 -2.79 5.88
N LEU A 95 -1.49 -1.92 6.36
CA LEU A 95 -1.71 -1.71 7.79
C LEU A 95 -2.24 -2.97 8.48
N ALA A 96 -3.13 -3.71 7.83
CA ALA A 96 -3.71 -4.95 8.36
C ALA A 96 -2.67 -6.06 8.54
N ALA A 97 -1.58 -6.04 7.76
CA ALA A 97 -0.46 -6.97 7.96
C ALA A 97 0.39 -6.66 9.21
N LEU A 98 0.23 -5.48 9.81
CA LEU A 98 1.07 -4.95 10.88
C LEU A 98 0.32 -4.54 12.15
N SER A 99 -1.01 -4.64 12.16
CA SER A 99 -1.87 -4.22 13.26
C SER A 99 -2.90 -5.30 13.57
N ARG A 100 -3.61 -5.15 14.70
CA ARG A 100 -4.66 -6.09 15.09
C ARG A 100 -5.91 -5.91 14.22
N GLU A 101 -6.34 -4.66 14.05
CA GLU A 101 -7.56 -4.28 13.34
C GLU A 101 -7.36 -2.94 12.63
N VAL A 102 -7.90 -2.82 11.42
CA VAL A 102 -7.94 -1.56 10.66
C VAL A 102 -9.41 -1.18 10.44
N PHE A 103 -9.77 0.01 10.86
CA PHE A 103 -11.00 0.68 10.48
C PHE A 103 -10.65 1.69 9.39
N SER A 104 -11.28 1.60 8.23
CA SER A 104 -11.03 2.53 7.12
C SER A 104 -12.31 3.25 6.73
N ILE A 105 -12.22 4.54 6.44
CA ILE A 105 -13.36 5.37 6.04
C ILE A 105 -13.13 5.92 4.64
N GLU A 106 -14.13 5.77 3.77
CA GLU A 106 -14.16 6.35 2.44
C GLU A 106 -15.46 7.12 2.22
N ARG A 107 -15.34 8.30 1.61
CA ARG A 107 -16.49 9.19 1.34
C ARG A 107 -17.14 8.92 -0.01
N ILE A 108 -16.42 8.28 -0.94
CA ILE A 108 -16.90 7.95 -2.28
C ILE A 108 -17.38 6.50 -2.29
N GLU A 109 -18.70 6.31 -2.29
CA GLU A 109 -19.34 4.98 -2.25
C GLU A 109 -18.79 4.00 -3.31
N ALA A 110 -18.56 4.48 -4.53
CA ALA A 110 -18.04 3.65 -5.61
C ALA A 110 -16.64 3.08 -5.31
N LEU A 111 -15.79 3.81 -4.57
CA LEU A 111 -14.47 3.32 -4.15
C LEU A 111 -14.58 2.42 -2.92
N ALA A 112 -15.45 2.78 -1.96
CA ALA A 112 -15.70 1.96 -0.77
C ALA A 112 -16.21 0.56 -1.14
N GLY A 113 -17.04 0.43 -2.18
CA GLY A 113 -17.54 -0.87 -2.65
C GLY A 113 -16.55 -1.71 -3.45
N GLN A 114 -15.39 -1.16 -3.81
CA GLN A 114 -14.34 -1.86 -4.57
C GLN A 114 -13.15 -2.29 -3.70
N ALA A 115 -13.03 -1.72 -2.50
CA ALA A 115 -11.91 -1.90 -1.58
C ALA A 115 -12.05 -3.16 -0.70
#